data_AF-A0A0S8CD49-F1
#
_entry.id   AF-A0A0S8CD49-F1
#
_cell.length_a   1.000
_cell.length_b   1.000
_cell.length_c   1.000
_cell.angle_alpha   90.00
_cell.angle_beta   90.00
_cell.angle_gamma   90.00
#
_symmetry.space_group_name_H-M   'P 1'
#
loop_
_entity.id
_entity.type
_entity.pdbx_description
1 polymer ?
#
loop_
_entity_poly.entity_id
_entity_poly.type
_entity_poly.pdbx_seq_one_letter_code
_entity_poly.pdbx_strand_id
1 'polypeptide(L)'
;MKTHNTFVTLTLFFLLTGCSLGPASVLEPRRPSPELIPEQTEAESDALAKLQRGSRKDLEKEAPRTVEVEPMMPQYDPLDDQIVSFSMVDEDLQLILYSLSQAVGMNLIIDPSLSEEKRLVTLNLENLS
;
A
#
# COMPACT_ATOMS: atom_id res chain seq x y z
N MET A 1 -13.10 -52.76 -65.93
CA MET A 1 -13.67 -52.35 -64.63
C MET A 1 -12.79 -52.64 -63.39
N LYS A 2 -11.50 -53.01 -63.52
CA LYS A 2 -10.65 -53.38 -62.36
C LYS A 2 -9.64 -52.29 -61.93
N THR A 3 -9.41 -51.28 -62.76
CA THR A 3 -8.40 -50.21 -62.57
C THR A 3 -8.90 -49.00 -61.78
N HIS A 4 -10.22 -48.78 -61.68
CA HIS A 4 -10.77 -47.69 -60.87
C HIS A 4 -10.71 -47.98 -59.36
N ASN A 5 -10.91 -49.23 -58.95
CA ASN A 5 -10.93 -49.59 -57.53
C ASN A 5 -9.52 -49.52 -56.89
N THR A 6 -8.47 -49.75 -57.68
CA THR A 6 -7.07 -49.62 -57.25
C THR A 6 -6.59 -48.17 -57.15
N PHE A 7 -7.20 -47.25 -57.91
CA PHE A 7 -6.82 -45.84 -57.88
C PHE A 7 -7.41 -45.11 -56.65
N VAL A 8 -8.61 -45.53 -56.23
CA VAL A 8 -9.29 -45.01 -55.03
C VAL A 8 -8.61 -45.49 -53.74
N THR A 9 -8.11 -46.73 -53.71
CA THR A 9 -7.37 -47.24 -52.55
C THR A 9 -6.00 -46.57 -52.40
N LEU A 10 -5.34 -46.22 -53.52
CA LEU A 10 -4.04 -45.53 -53.49
C LEU A 10 -4.17 -44.08 -52.98
N THR A 11 -5.20 -43.35 -53.40
CA THR A 11 -5.45 -41.97 -52.94
C THR A 11 -5.87 -41.91 -51.47
N LEU A 12 -6.62 -42.91 -50.99
CA LEU A 12 -6.98 -43.00 -49.57
C LEU A 12 -5.77 -43.25 -48.66
N PHE A 13 -4.79 -44.03 -49.13
CA PHE A 13 -3.55 -44.27 -48.38
C PHE A 13 -2.68 -43.01 -48.28
N PHE A 14 -2.67 -42.18 -49.32
CA PHE A 14 -1.91 -40.92 -49.35
C PHE A 14 -2.52 -39.84 -48.43
N LEU A 15 -3.84 -39.86 -48.23
CA LEU A 15 -4.51 -38.94 -47.30
C LEU A 15 -4.30 -39.31 -45.83
N LEU A 16 -4.06 -40.59 -45.53
CA LEU A 16 -3.85 -41.08 -44.16
C LEU A 16 -2.42 -40.88 -43.64
N THR A 17 -1.42 -40.75 -44.51
CA THR A 17 -0.02 -40.53 -44.12
C THR A 17 0.37 -39.05 -43.98
N GLY A 18 -0.51 -38.12 -44.37
CA GLY A 18 -0.25 -36.68 -44.35
C GLY A 18 -0.38 -35.99 -42.98
N CYS A 19 -0.81 -36.69 -41.91
CA CYS A 19 -1.15 -36.05 -40.64
C CYS A 19 -0.16 -36.27 -39.47
N SER A 20 0.99 -36.94 -39.64
CA SER A 20 1.93 -37.16 -38.53
C SER A 20 3.10 -36.17 -38.45
N LEU A 21 3.21 -35.24 -39.40
CA LEU A 21 4.26 -34.21 -39.40
C LEU A 21 3.66 -32.81 -39.16
N GLY A 22 3.14 -32.60 -37.96
CA GLY A 22 2.85 -31.26 -37.46
C GLY A 22 4.16 -30.49 -37.19
N PRO A 23 4.21 -29.17 -37.38
CA PRO A 23 5.42 -28.40 -37.11
C PRO A 23 5.73 -28.46 -35.61
N ALA A 24 6.86 -29.09 -35.25
CA ALA A 24 7.39 -28.97 -33.90
C ALA A 24 7.73 -27.50 -33.65
N SER A 25 7.11 -26.88 -32.64
CA SER A 25 7.37 -25.49 -32.26
C SER A 25 8.83 -25.34 -31.81
N VAL A 26 9.66 -24.74 -32.67
CA VAL A 26 11.08 -24.43 -32.39
C VAL A 26 11.22 -23.31 -31.33
N LEU A 27 10.11 -22.74 -30.86
CA LEU A 27 10.05 -21.56 -30.00
C LEU A 27 9.85 -21.85 -28.50
N GLU A 28 9.63 -23.10 -28.09
CA GLU A 28 9.53 -23.45 -26.67
C GLU A 28 10.81 -24.14 -26.21
N PRO A 29 11.62 -23.51 -25.35
CA PRO A 29 12.72 -24.18 -24.69
C PRO A 29 12.20 -25.43 -23.98
N ARG A 30 12.87 -26.56 -24.20
CA ARG A 30 12.56 -27.83 -23.54
C ARG A 30 12.51 -27.58 -22.03
N ARG A 31 11.36 -27.86 -21.41
CA ARG A 31 11.21 -27.71 -19.96
C ARG A 31 12.31 -28.54 -19.27
N PRO A 32 13.07 -27.95 -18.34
CA PRO A 32 14.09 -28.67 -17.59
C PRO A 32 13.45 -29.84 -16.83
N SER A 33 14.24 -30.88 -16.57
CA SER A 33 13.76 -32.06 -15.84
C SER A 33 13.18 -31.64 -14.47
N PRO A 34 11.99 -32.13 -14.08
CA PRO A 34 11.37 -31.79 -12.79
C PRO A 34 12.26 -32.07 -11.58
N GLU A 35 13.20 -32.99 -11.70
CA GLU A 35 14.13 -33.41 -10.64
C GLU A 35 15.31 -32.46 -10.47
N LEU A 36 15.69 -31.70 -11.50
CA LEU A 36 16.86 -30.81 -11.47
C LEU A 36 16.56 -29.45 -10.84
N ILE A 37 15.29 -29.02 -10.86
CA ILE A 37 14.88 -27.71 -10.33
C ILE A 37 15.00 -27.63 -8.80
N PRO A 38 14.52 -28.62 -8.02
CA PRO A 38 14.63 -28.57 -6.58
C PRO A 38 16.09 -28.55 -6.10
N GLU A 39 16.94 -29.39 -6.70
CA GLU A 39 18.37 -29.49 -6.33
C GLU A 39 19.13 -28.18 -6.59
N GLN A 40 18.91 -27.56 -7.76
CA GLN A 40 19.50 -26.27 -8.09
C GLN A 40 18.99 -25.15 -7.17
N THR A 41 17.69 -25.15 -6.89
CA THR A 41 17.07 -24.15 -6.01
C THR A 41 17.61 -24.24 -4.58
N GLU A 42 17.80 -25.46 -4.06
CA GLU A 42 18.36 -25.69 -2.73
C GLU A 42 19.81 -25.19 -2.65
N ALA A 43 20.64 -25.55 -3.64
CA ALA A 43 22.04 -25.12 -3.70
C ALA A 43 22.19 -23.59 -3.82
N GLU A 44 21.36 -22.94 -4.63
CA GLU A 44 21.36 -21.47 -4.77
C GLU A 44 20.86 -20.78 -3.50
N SER A 45 19.81 -21.33 -2.88
CA SER A 45 19.27 -20.80 -1.62
C SER A 45 20.30 -20.84 -0.51
N ASP A 46 21.05 -21.94 -0.39
CA ASP A 46 22.12 -22.08 0.59
C ASP A 46 23.28 -21.11 0.34
N ALA A 47 23.65 -20.91 -0.92
CA ALA A 47 24.69 -19.95 -1.29
C ALA A 47 24.28 -18.52 -0.92
N LEU A 48 23.04 -18.12 -1.23
CA LEU A 48 22.49 -16.82 -0.88
C LEU A 48 22.37 -16.63 0.64
N ALA A 49 21.94 -17.66 1.37
CA ALA A 49 21.85 -17.61 2.82
C ALA A 49 23.21 -17.36 3.48
N LYS A 50 24.29 -17.98 2.95
CA LYS A 50 25.66 -17.73 3.43
C LYS A 50 26.10 -16.29 3.18
N LEU A 51 25.82 -15.77 1.98
CA LEU A 51 26.14 -14.38 1.62
C LEU A 51 25.40 -13.39 2.53
N GLN A 52 24.10 -13.60 2.73
CA GLN A 52 23.27 -12.75 3.58
C GLN A 52 23.76 -12.73 5.03
N ARG A 53 24.13 -13.89 5.60
CA ARG A 53 24.69 -13.95 6.96
C ARG A 53 26.02 -13.20 7.07
N GLY A 54 26.87 -13.28 6.04
CA GLY A 54 28.11 -12.50 5.97
C GLY A 54 27.84 -11.00 5.99
N SER A 55 27.01 -10.52 5.06
CA SER A 55 26.65 -9.11 4.98
C SER A 55 25.98 -8.59 6.26
N ARG A 56 25.13 -9.41 6.87
CA ARG A 56 24.47 -9.06 8.14
C ARG A 56 25.49 -8.83 9.24
N LYS A 57 26.47 -9.71 9.38
CA LYS A 57 27.53 -9.59 10.40
C LYS A 57 28.39 -8.34 10.22
N ASP A 58 28.65 -7.95 8.97
CA ASP A 58 29.50 -6.79 8.67
C ASP A 58 28.75 -5.46 8.84
N LEU A 59 27.44 -5.44 8.61
CA LEU A 59 26.60 -4.24 8.65
C LEU A 59 25.92 -4.02 10.01
N GLU A 60 25.48 -5.10 10.67
CA GLU A 60 24.84 -5.01 11.97
C GLU A 60 25.91 -5.04 13.07
N LYS A 61 26.04 -3.94 13.80
CA LYS A 61 26.72 -3.98 15.11
C LYS A 61 25.80 -4.69 16.09
N GLU A 62 26.01 -5.99 16.32
CA GLU A 62 25.37 -6.79 17.36
C GLU A 62 25.81 -6.37 18.79
N ALA A 63 26.00 -5.08 19.04
CA ALA A 63 26.13 -4.59 20.39
C ALA A 63 24.72 -4.45 20.96
N PRO A 64 24.33 -5.21 22.00
CA PRO A 64 23.15 -4.86 22.77
C PRO A 64 23.42 -3.48 23.36
N ARG A 65 22.86 -2.45 22.74
CA ARG A 65 22.81 -1.13 23.35
C ARG A 65 21.83 -1.28 24.51
N THR A 66 22.38 -1.43 25.71
CA THR A 66 21.62 -1.25 26.95
C THR A 66 21.25 0.23 27.04
N VAL A 67 20.18 0.60 26.35
CA VAL A 67 19.55 1.89 26.51
C VAL A 67 18.65 1.74 27.74
N GLU A 68 19.20 2.00 28.92
CA GLU A 68 18.42 2.20 30.15
C GLU A 68 17.74 3.58 30.12
N VAL A 69 16.95 3.83 29.08
CA VAL A 69 16.11 5.01 29.00
C VAL A 69 14.71 4.51 28.79
N GLU A 70 13.88 4.64 29.84
CA GLU A 70 12.46 4.46 29.66
C GLU A 70 11.98 5.47 28.61
N PRO A 71 11.31 5.00 27.54
CA PRO A 71 10.76 5.91 26.56
C PRO A 71 9.69 6.75 27.25
N MET A 72 10.02 8.01 27.53
CA MET A 72 9.04 8.97 28.01
C MET A 72 8.20 9.42 26.83
N MET A 73 6.91 9.19 26.90
CA MET A 73 5.96 9.79 25.96
C MET A 73 5.98 11.31 26.17
N PRO A 74 6.14 12.12 25.11
CA PRO A 74 5.86 13.54 25.23
C PRO A 74 4.38 13.70 25.60
N GLN A 75 4.11 14.49 26.62
CA GLN A 75 2.74 14.85 26.99
C GLN A 75 2.31 15.98 26.04
N TYR A 76 1.65 15.60 24.96
CA TYR A 76 1.10 16.55 23.99
C TYR A 76 -0.19 17.15 24.55
N ASP A 77 -0.19 18.46 24.83
CA ASP A 77 -1.41 19.22 25.10
C ASP A 77 -1.84 19.94 23.81
N PRO A 78 -2.96 19.55 23.17
CA PRO A 78 -3.42 20.16 21.94
C PRO A 78 -3.88 21.62 22.08
N LEU A 79 -4.09 22.10 23.32
CA LEU A 79 -4.50 23.48 23.58
C LEU A 79 -3.31 24.44 23.60
N ASP A 80 -2.12 23.97 24.01
CA ASP A 80 -0.91 24.79 24.15
C ASP A 80 -0.34 25.31 22.81
N ASP A 81 -0.72 24.71 21.67
CA ASP A 81 -0.15 25.01 20.35
C ASP A 81 -0.99 25.98 19.49
N GLN A 82 -2.13 26.48 19.98
CA GLN A 82 -3.06 27.28 19.17
C GLN A 82 -3.21 28.73 19.68
N ILE A 83 -2.24 29.59 19.32
CA ILE A 83 -2.35 31.03 19.58
C ILE A 83 -3.38 31.64 18.62
N VAL A 84 -4.51 32.09 19.14
CA VAL A 84 -5.57 32.73 18.34
C VAL A 84 -5.68 34.23 18.65
N SER A 85 -5.87 35.03 17.61
CA SER A 85 -6.24 36.44 17.71
C SER A 85 -7.46 36.69 16.84
N PHE A 86 -8.51 37.26 17.42
CA PHE A 86 -9.82 37.40 16.79
C PHE A 86 -10.43 38.75 17.17
N SER A 87 -10.83 39.54 16.18
CA SER A 87 -11.54 40.80 16.39
C SER A 87 -12.83 40.80 15.58
N MET A 88 -13.95 40.91 16.27
CA MET A 88 -15.30 40.95 15.70
C MET A 88 -16.06 42.13 16.30
N VAL A 89 -16.80 42.87 15.48
CA VAL A 89 -17.50 44.09 15.88
C VAL A 89 -18.96 43.96 15.49
N ASP A 90 -19.85 44.09 16.47
CA ASP A 90 -21.30 44.03 16.27
C ASP A 90 -21.78 42.75 15.55
N GLU A 91 -21.16 41.61 15.89
CA GLU A 91 -21.43 40.33 15.25
C GLU A 91 -22.34 39.43 16.10
N ASP A 92 -23.03 38.51 15.43
CA ASP A 92 -23.88 37.53 16.11
C ASP A 92 -23.04 36.58 16.99
N LEU A 93 -23.37 36.48 18.27
CA LEU A 93 -22.71 35.59 19.22
C LEU A 93 -22.61 34.14 18.71
N GLN A 94 -23.63 33.63 18.01
CA GLN A 94 -23.60 32.28 17.47
C GLN A 94 -22.53 32.12 16.38
N LEU A 95 -22.39 33.14 15.52
CA LEU A 95 -21.37 33.17 14.49
C LEU A 95 -19.98 33.27 15.10
N ILE A 96 -19.80 34.11 16.12
CA ILE A 96 -18.56 34.24 16.87
C ILE A 96 -18.13 32.88 17.46
N LEU A 97 -19.03 32.20 18.17
CA LEU A 97 -18.74 30.91 18.82
C LEU A 97 -18.43 29.80 17.80
N TYR A 98 -19.13 29.79 16.67
CA TYR A 98 -18.86 28.85 15.58
C TYR A 98 -17.49 29.10 14.94
N SER A 99 -17.15 30.35 14.65
CA SER A 99 -15.84 30.71 14.10
C SER A 99 -14.69 30.38 15.06
N LEU A 100 -14.91 30.58 16.37
CA LEU A 100 -13.94 30.20 17.40
C LEU A 100 -13.73 28.68 17.45
N SER A 101 -14.81 27.90 17.40
CA SER A 101 -14.72 26.43 17.43
C SER A 101 -13.92 25.87 16.26
N GLN A 102 -14.07 26.48 15.07
CA GLN A 102 -13.30 26.13 13.87
C GLN A 102 -11.82 26.50 14.00
N ALA A 103 -11.52 27.66 14.57
CA ALA A 103 -10.15 28.15 14.71
C ALA A 103 -9.32 27.35 15.73
N VAL A 104 -9.95 26.89 16.83
CA VAL A 104 -9.28 26.14 17.92
C VAL A 104 -9.40 24.62 17.73
N GLY A 105 -10.12 24.17 16.70
CA GLY A 105 -10.34 22.73 16.44
C GLY A 105 -11.16 22.02 17.52
N MET A 106 -11.99 22.76 18.27
CA MET A 106 -12.81 22.23 19.36
C MET A 106 -14.27 22.06 18.95
N ASN A 107 -14.93 21.03 19.47
CA ASN A 107 -16.38 20.88 19.35
C ASN A 107 -17.08 21.68 20.46
N LEU A 108 -17.90 22.66 20.06
CA LEU A 108 -18.74 23.44 20.97
C LEU A 108 -20.19 22.92 20.94
N ILE A 109 -20.75 22.65 22.12
CA ILE A 109 -22.18 22.41 22.30
C ILE A 109 -22.80 23.73 22.74
N ILE A 110 -23.66 24.29 21.89
CA ILE A 110 -24.31 25.59 22.13
C ILE A 110 -25.74 25.31 22.60
N ASP A 111 -26.12 25.95 23.70
CA ASP A 111 -27.50 25.91 24.19
C ASP A 111 -28.45 26.57 23.15
N PRO A 112 -29.53 25.90 22.72
CA PRO A 112 -30.45 26.45 21.74
C PRO A 112 -31.15 27.72 22.20
N SER A 113 -31.25 28.00 23.51
CA SER A 113 -31.80 29.27 24.03
C SER A 113 -30.97 30.50 23.61
N LEU A 114 -29.71 30.30 23.18
CA LEU A 114 -28.86 31.37 22.67
C LEU A 114 -29.25 31.81 21.24
N SER A 115 -30.04 31.02 20.50
CA SER A 115 -30.52 31.39 19.16
C SER A 115 -31.88 32.07 19.16
N GLU A 116 -32.58 32.13 20.29
CA GLU A 116 -33.91 32.74 20.39
C GLU A 116 -33.89 34.27 20.21
N GLU A 117 -32.79 34.92 20.57
CA GLU A 117 -32.59 36.36 20.41
C GLU A 117 -31.25 36.64 19.75
N LYS A 118 -31.26 37.52 18.74
CA LYS A 118 -30.03 37.97 18.09
C LYS A 118 -29.21 38.82 19.05
N ARG A 119 -28.13 38.25 19.59
CA ARG A 119 -27.21 38.95 20.49
C ARG A 119 -25.99 39.42 19.71
N LEU A 120 -25.89 40.73 19.52
CA LEU A 120 -24.74 41.36 18.89
C LEU A 120 -23.67 41.62 19.94
N VAL A 121 -22.44 41.17 19.66
CA VAL A 121 -21.31 41.26 20.59
C VAL A 121 -20.09 41.76 19.83
N THR A 122 -19.31 42.60 20.51
CA THR A 122 -17.97 43.00 20.05
C THR A 122 -16.95 42.24 20.89
N LEU A 123 -16.05 41.52 20.22
CA LEU A 123 -15.06 40.66 20.84
C LEU A 123 -13.68 41.02 20.29
N ASN A 124 -12.71 41.28 21.16
CA ASN A 124 -11.30 41.40 20.80
C ASN A 124 -10.48 40.42 21.65
N LEU A 125 -9.86 39.46 20.99
CA LEU A 125 -8.95 38.48 21.56
C LEU A 125 -7.58 38.69 20.91
N GLU A 126 -6.55 38.88 21.73
CA GLU A 126 -5.18 39.06 21.28
C GLU A 126 -4.26 38.09 22.01
N ASN A 127 -3.52 37.28 21.24
CA ASN A 127 -2.52 36.33 21.75
C ASN A 127 -3.03 35.43 22.89
N LEU A 128 -4.20 34.80 22.72
CA LEU A 128 -4.68 33.81 23.67
C LEU A 128 -4.06 32.44 23.35
N SER A 129 -3.38 31.86 24.34
CA SER A 129 -2.97 30.45 24.41
C SER A 129 -4.02 29.66 25.17
#